data_AF-F0YYN2-F1
#
_entry.id   AF-F0YYN2-F1
#
_cell.length_a   1.000
_cell.length_b   1.000
_cell.length_c   1.000
_cell.angle_alpha   90.00
_cell.angle_beta   90.00
_cell.angle_gamma   90.00
#
_symmetry.space_group_name_H-M   'P 1'
#
loop_
_entity.id
_entity.type
_entity.pdbx_description
1 polymer ?
#
loop_
_entity_poly.entity_id
_entity_poly.type
_entity_poly.pdbx_seq_one_letter_code
_entity_poly.pdbx_strand_id
1 'polypeptide(L)'
;MQQERFSKKHPFIRPFYPEEVQESFERRFPILIASGIGIILAGVVFQMMSSKLPVPSGYTADLYMPVFILIAAVGLCIILYAGIQKEKYDLEGYNRKNNKSRNNQKAAAKIGLWCGCIMMAAAAIFLAAGLGFDMWAKCWVVFPIGGILCGIAVLIIQGTTKDD
;
A
#
# COMPACT_ATOMS: atom_id res chain seq x y z
N MET A 1 -15.90 7.59 -5.24
CA MET A 1 -16.97 8.56 -5.59
C MET A 1 -17.10 9.72 -4.59
N GLN A 2 -17.25 9.50 -3.28
CA GLN A 2 -17.42 10.60 -2.30
C GLN A 2 -16.18 11.51 -2.17
N GLN A 3 -14.99 10.92 -2.05
CA GLN A 3 -13.73 11.67 -1.99
C GLN A 3 -13.49 12.52 -3.25
N GLU A 4 -13.76 11.97 -4.43
CA GLU A 4 -13.62 12.72 -5.69
C GLU A 4 -14.58 13.92 -5.77
N ARG A 5 -15.84 13.74 -5.32
CA ARG A 5 -16.80 14.85 -5.22
C ARG A 5 -16.35 15.90 -4.22
N PHE A 6 -15.81 15.47 -3.07
CA PHE A 6 -15.25 16.36 -2.06
C PHE A 6 -14.07 17.16 -2.62
N SER A 7 -13.12 16.52 -3.30
CA SER A 7 -11.96 17.18 -3.90
C SER A 7 -12.29 18.13 -5.04
N LYS A 8 -13.35 17.85 -5.81
CA LYS A 8 -13.88 18.79 -6.81
C LYS A 8 -14.56 20.01 -6.17
N LYS A 9 -15.28 19.82 -5.06
CA LYS A 9 -15.96 20.91 -4.34
C LYS A 9 -15.03 21.77 -3.48
N HIS A 10 -14.00 21.15 -2.89
CA HIS A 10 -13.03 21.79 -2.01
C HIS A 10 -11.63 21.58 -2.57
N PRO A 11 -11.28 22.29 -3.66
CA PRO A 11 -10.01 22.07 -4.32
C PRO A 11 -8.82 22.61 -3.55
N PHE A 12 -9.09 23.57 -2.66
CA PHE A 12 -8.13 24.17 -1.75
C PHE A 12 -8.74 24.20 -0.34
N ILE A 13 -7.99 23.71 0.63
CA ILE A 13 -8.36 23.72 2.05
C ILE A 13 -7.34 24.59 2.80
N ARG A 14 -7.82 25.56 3.56
CA ARG A 14 -6.97 26.40 4.41
C ARG A 14 -6.54 25.61 5.64
N PRO A 15 -5.33 25.85 6.18
CA PRO A 15 -4.93 25.32 7.48
C PRO A 15 -5.96 25.74 8.55
N PHE A 16 -6.64 24.74 9.13
CA PHE A 16 -7.61 24.96 10.21
C PHE A 16 -7.08 24.49 11.57
N TYR A 17 -6.17 23.50 11.59
CA TYR A 17 -5.60 22.98 12.82
C TYR A 17 -4.46 23.88 13.31
N PRO A 18 -4.44 24.24 14.61
CA PRO A 18 -3.29 24.88 15.24
C PRO A 18 -2.03 24.02 15.10
N GLU A 19 -0.85 24.65 14.98
CA GLU A 19 0.43 23.96 14.83
C GLU A 19 0.71 23.01 16.00
N GLU A 20 0.34 23.39 17.22
CA GLU A 20 0.44 22.57 18.44
C GLU A 20 -0.28 21.21 18.32
N VAL A 21 -1.45 21.17 17.68
CA VAL A 21 -2.20 19.93 17.46
C VAL A 21 -1.49 19.05 16.43
N GLN A 22 -0.95 19.67 15.38
CA GLN A 22 -0.22 18.96 14.33
C GLN A 22 1.07 18.34 14.88
N GLU A 23 1.87 19.11 15.63
CA GLU A 23 3.13 18.62 16.23
C GLU A 23 2.87 17.48 17.22
N SER A 24 1.78 17.57 18.01
CA SER A 24 1.40 16.49 18.94
C SER A 24 1.12 15.17 18.22
N PHE A 25 0.52 15.23 17.03
CA PHE A 25 0.27 14.05 16.20
C PHE A 25 1.55 13.58 15.52
N GLU A 26 2.39 14.49 15.01
CA GLU A 26 3.68 14.14 14.40
C GLU A 26 4.61 13.41 15.38
N ARG A 27 4.56 13.72 16.68
CA ARG A 27 5.28 12.97 17.71
C ARG A 27 4.70 11.58 17.95
N ARG A 28 3.37 11.43 17.91
CA ARG A 28 2.68 10.14 18.16
C ARG A 28 2.73 9.22 16.95
N PHE A 29 2.80 9.75 15.74
CA PHE A 29 2.77 8.98 14.51
C PHE A 29 3.92 7.95 14.41
N PRO A 30 5.20 8.30 14.62
CA PRO A 30 6.30 7.34 14.65
C PRO A 30 6.11 6.26 15.71
N ILE A 31 5.57 6.62 16.89
CA ILE A 31 5.31 5.67 17.99
C ILE A 31 4.25 4.66 17.56
N LEU A 32 3.16 5.10 16.92
CA LEU A 32 2.13 4.21 16.40
C LEU A 32 2.68 3.27 15.33
N ILE A 33 3.46 3.78 14.38
CA ILE A 33 4.10 2.96 13.34
C ILE A 33 5.06 1.95 13.94
N ALA A 34 5.95 2.39 14.84
CA ALA A 34 6.89 1.51 15.54
C ALA A 34 6.17 0.45 16.37
N SER A 35 5.06 0.79 17.03
CA SER A 35 4.26 -0.17 17.79
C SER A 35 3.62 -1.22 16.89
N GLY A 36 3.05 -0.83 15.74
CA GLY A 36 2.46 -1.77 14.78
C GLY A 36 3.51 -2.71 14.18
N ILE A 37 4.68 -2.18 13.80
CA ILE A 37 5.82 -2.98 13.33
C ILE A 37 6.30 -3.93 14.43
N GLY A 38 6.42 -3.44 15.66
CA GLY A 38 6.84 -4.24 16.81
C GLY A 38 5.89 -5.41 17.09
N ILE A 39 4.57 -5.21 16.97
CA ILE A 39 3.56 -6.27 17.10
C ILE A 39 3.72 -7.33 16.00
N ILE A 40 3.94 -6.90 14.75
CA ILE A 40 4.18 -7.85 13.64
C ILE A 40 5.45 -8.68 13.89
N LEU A 41 6.55 -8.03 14.30
CA LEU A 41 7.80 -8.71 14.62
C LEU A 41 7.64 -9.68 15.81
N ALA A 42 6.88 -9.30 16.85
CA ALA A 42 6.55 -10.20 17.95
C ALA A 42 5.75 -11.42 17.46
N GLY A 43 4.83 -11.23 16.51
CA GLY A 43 4.13 -12.32 15.83
C GLY A 43 5.09 -13.26 15.10
N VAL A 44 6.10 -12.72 14.39
CA VAL A 44 7.11 -13.53 13.70
C VAL A 44 7.94 -14.35 14.71
N VAL A 45 8.38 -13.73 15.81
CA VAL A 45 9.11 -14.43 16.88
C VAL A 45 8.25 -15.55 17.49
N PHE A 46 6.97 -15.26 17.75
CA PHE A 46 6.01 -16.27 18.20
C PHE A 46 5.91 -17.44 17.22
N GLN A 47 5.82 -17.15 15.92
CA GLN A 47 5.77 -18.18 14.89
C GLN A 47 7.04 -19.05 14.84
N MET A 48 8.23 -18.46 15.03
CA MET A 48 9.48 -19.23 15.13
C MET A 48 9.49 -20.15 16.36
N MET A 49 8.99 -19.66 17.49
CA MET A 49 8.94 -20.42 18.75
C MET A 49 7.81 -21.47 18.79
N SER A 50 6.82 -21.35 17.90
CA SER A 50 5.64 -22.24 17.85
C SER A 50 6.00 -23.73 17.77
N SER A 51 7.11 -24.07 17.11
CA SER A 51 7.63 -25.44 17.01
C SER A 51 8.03 -26.07 18.35
N LYS A 52 8.21 -25.26 19.40
CA LYS A 52 8.59 -25.69 20.75
C LYS A 52 7.39 -25.72 21.72
N LEU A 53 6.22 -25.24 21.31
CA LEU A 53 5.04 -25.19 22.16
C LEU A 53 4.30 -26.54 22.17
N PRO A 54 3.81 -26.99 23.34
CA PRO A 54 3.04 -28.23 23.43
C PRO A 54 1.73 -28.10 22.66
N VAL A 55 1.43 -29.06 21.80
CA VAL A 55 0.17 -29.08 21.04
C VAL A 55 -0.91 -29.78 21.89
N PRO A 56 -2.09 -29.17 22.11
CA PRO A 56 -3.19 -29.81 22.81
C PRO A 56 -3.66 -31.09 22.10
N SER A 57 -4.11 -32.08 22.86
CA SER A 57 -4.59 -33.35 22.33
C SER A 57 -5.77 -33.14 21.37
N GLY A 58 -5.65 -33.68 20.14
CA GLY A 58 -6.65 -33.54 19.08
C GLY A 58 -6.41 -32.41 18.08
N TYR A 59 -5.36 -31.60 18.26
CA TYR A 59 -4.98 -30.52 17.33
C TYR A 59 -3.64 -30.79 16.64
N THR A 60 -3.43 -30.18 15.47
CA THR A 60 -2.14 -30.15 14.78
C THR A 60 -1.36 -28.88 15.14
N ALA A 61 -0.06 -28.88 14.87
CA ALA A 61 0.80 -27.70 15.05
C ALA A 61 0.37 -26.49 14.19
N ASP A 62 -0.53 -26.70 13.20
CA ASP A 62 -1.09 -25.63 12.37
C ASP A 62 -1.98 -24.65 13.15
N LEU A 63 -2.39 -24.99 14.37
CA LEU A 63 -3.17 -24.11 15.26
C LEU A 63 -2.48 -22.75 15.49
N TYR A 64 -1.15 -22.71 15.45
CA TYR A 64 -0.38 -21.49 15.71
C TYR A 64 -0.35 -20.52 14.51
N MET A 65 -0.58 -21.00 13.29
CA MET A 65 -0.60 -20.15 12.08
C MET A 65 -1.73 -19.11 12.11
N PRO A 66 -3.00 -19.46 12.39
CA PRO A 66 -4.08 -18.48 12.57
C PRO A 66 -3.78 -17.45 13.67
N VAL A 67 -3.13 -17.87 14.75
CA VAL A 67 -2.76 -16.98 15.87
C VAL A 67 -1.75 -15.93 15.40
N PHE A 68 -0.73 -16.35 14.64
CA PHE A 68 0.22 -15.42 14.01
C PHE A 68 -0.49 -14.42 13.09
N ILE A 69 -1.41 -14.89 12.23
CA ILE A 69 -2.15 -14.03 11.30
C ILE A 69 -2.98 -12.99 12.07
N LEU A 70 -3.61 -13.36 13.19
CA LEU A 70 -4.35 -12.43 14.04
C LEU A 70 -3.44 -11.34 14.64
N ILE A 71 -2.26 -11.72 15.15
CA ILE A 71 -1.27 -10.76 15.67
C ILE A 71 -0.83 -9.80 14.56
N ALA A 72 -0.52 -10.32 13.38
CA ALA A 72 -0.13 -9.53 12.23
C ALA A 72 -1.25 -8.57 11.79
N ALA A 73 -2.51 -9.02 11.81
CA ALA A 73 -3.67 -8.20 11.50
C ALA A 73 -3.82 -7.01 12.45
N VAL A 74 -3.62 -7.23 13.77
CA VAL A 74 -3.65 -6.14 14.76
C VAL A 74 -2.56 -5.11 14.48
N GLY A 75 -1.33 -5.55 14.24
CA GLY A 75 -0.22 -4.66 13.90
C GLY A 75 -0.48 -3.85 12.62
N LEU A 76 -1.03 -4.51 11.59
CA LEU A 76 -1.41 -3.86 10.33
C LEU A 76 -2.53 -2.84 10.53
N CYS A 77 -3.57 -3.16 11.32
CA CYS A 77 -4.66 -2.24 11.63
C CYS A 77 -4.14 -0.95 12.29
N ILE A 78 -3.18 -1.05 13.21
CA ILE A 78 -2.56 0.12 13.86
C ILE A 78 -1.82 0.98 12.83
N ILE A 79 -1.04 0.37 11.94
CA ILE A 79 -0.30 1.08 10.89
C ILE A 79 -1.26 1.79 9.92
N LEU A 80 -2.30 1.09 9.46
CA LEU A 80 -3.29 1.64 8.54
C LEU A 80 -4.05 2.81 9.19
N TYR A 81 -4.47 2.64 10.45
CA TYR A 81 -5.13 3.71 11.20
C TYR A 81 -4.24 4.94 11.35
N ALA A 82 -2.97 4.76 11.72
CA ALA A 82 -2.02 5.86 11.82
C ALA A 82 -1.81 6.57 10.47
N GLY A 83 -1.72 5.80 9.37
CA GLY A 83 -1.58 6.33 8.01
C GLY A 83 -2.78 7.19 7.58
N ILE A 84 -4.00 6.71 7.84
CA ILE A 84 -5.24 7.47 7.54
C ILE A 84 -5.30 8.75 8.37
N GLN A 85 -4.94 8.69 9.65
CA GLN A 85 -4.93 9.87 10.51
C GLN A 85 -3.89 10.90 10.06
N LYS A 86 -2.74 10.47 9.52
CA LYS A 86 -1.74 11.40 8.97
C LYS A 86 -2.28 12.21 7.80
N GLU A 87 -3.07 11.60 6.91
CA GLU A 87 -3.63 12.29 5.74
C GLU A 87 -4.56 13.45 6.14
N LYS A 88 -5.20 13.37 7.31
CA LYS A 88 -6.06 14.44 7.84
C LYS A 88 -5.29 15.73 8.16
N TYR A 89 -4.03 15.61 8.59
CA TYR A 89 -3.20 16.75 8.98
C TYR A 89 -2.34 17.29 7.82
N ASP A 90 -2.09 16.47 6.78
CA ASP A 90 -1.32 16.86 5.58
C ASP A 90 -2.16 17.66 4.56
N LEU A 91 -2.56 18.87 4.96
CA LEU A 91 -3.35 19.78 4.12
C LEU A 91 -2.53 20.32 2.93
N GLU A 92 -1.22 20.51 3.10
CA GLU A 92 -0.34 20.92 2.01
C GLU A 92 -0.21 19.83 0.94
N GLY A 93 -0.04 18.57 1.35
CA GLY A 93 -0.05 17.42 0.47
C GLY A 93 -1.38 17.28 -0.27
N TYR A 94 -2.51 17.51 0.42
CA TYR A 94 -3.83 17.55 -0.20
C TYR A 94 -3.92 18.65 -1.28
N ASN A 95 -3.59 19.90 -0.93
CA ASN A 95 -3.67 21.04 -1.85
C ASN A 95 -2.74 20.85 -3.06
N ARG A 96 -1.54 20.30 -2.87
CA ARG A 96 -0.60 19.97 -3.95
C ARG A 96 -1.10 18.85 -4.85
N LYS A 97 -1.71 17.80 -4.28
CA LYS A 97 -2.32 16.70 -5.07
C LYS A 97 -3.48 17.21 -5.92
N ASN A 98 -4.23 18.17 -5.41
CA ASN A 98 -5.44 18.66 -6.07
C ASN A 98 -5.20 19.87 -6.97
N ASN A 99 -4.14 20.65 -6.74
CA ASN A 99 -3.63 21.69 -7.63
C ASN A 99 -2.78 21.11 -8.77
N LYS A 100 -3.21 19.99 -9.34
CA LYS A 100 -2.57 19.44 -10.55
C LYS A 100 -3.07 20.20 -11.76
N SER A 101 -2.15 20.84 -12.48
CA SER A 101 -2.39 21.37 -13.83
C SER A 101 -3.13 20.33 -14.68
N ARG A 102 -3.96 20.80 -15.62
CA ARG A 102 -4.66 19.96 -16.59
C ARG A 102 -3.71 19.01 -17.33
N ASN A 103 -2.44 19.38 -17.50
CA ASN A 103 -1.41 18.52 -18.09
C ASN A 103 -1.05 17.33 -17.18
N ASN A 104 -0.87 17.57 -15.87
CA ASN A 104 -0.58 16.54 -14.88
C ASN A 104 -1.74 15.56 -14.67
N GLN A 105 -2.99 16.00 -14.81
CA GLN A 105 -4.14 15.10 -14.78
C GLN A 105 -4.17 14.18 -16.00
N LYS A 106 -3.88 14.71 -17.20
CA LYS A 106 -3.78 13.90 -18.43
C LYS A 106 -2.64 12.88 -18.35
N ALA A 107 -1.48 13.28 -17.83
CA ALA A 107 -0.36 12.37 -17.59
C ALA A 107 -0.74 11.25 -16.62
N ALA A 108 -1.40 11.58 -15.49
CA ALA A 108 -1.88 10.58 -14.55
C ALA A 108 -2.87 9.58 -15.17
N ALA A 109 -3.77 10.05 -16.03
CA ALA A 109 -4.70 9.18 -16.77
C ALA A 109 -3.95 8.25 -17.74
N LYS A 110 -2.97 8.78 -18.49
CA LYS A 110 -2.13 7.98 -19.39
C LYS A 110 -1.32 6.93 -18.63
N ILE A 111 -0.73 7.31 -17.50
CA ILE A 111 0.01 6.40 -16.60
C ILE A 111 -0.89 5.25 -16.15
N GLY A 112 -2.11 5.56 -15.70
CA GLY A 112 -3.08 4.56 -15.29
C GLY A 112 -3.44 3.58 -16.41
N LEU A 113 -3.64 4.09 -17.62
CA LEU A 113 -3.91 3.25 -18.79
C LEU A 113 -2.74 2.32 -19.12
N TRP A 114 -1.53 2.85 -19.23
CA TRP A 114 -0.35 2.06 -19.60
C TRP A 114 0.01 1.02 -18.55
N CYS A 115 0.01 1.39 -17.27
CA CYS A 115 0.27 0.42 -16.21
C CYS A 115 -0.84 -0.64 -16.12
N GLY A 116 -2.10 -0.25 -16.34
CA GLY A 116 -3.22 -1.19 -16.48
C GLY A 116 -2.98 -2.21 -17.59
N CYS A 117 -2.58 -1.77 -18.78
CA CYS A 117 -2.27 -2.66 -19.90
C CYS A 117 -1.11 -3.62 -19.58
N ILE A 118 -0.03 -3.12 -18.98
CA ILE A 118 1.14 -3.94 -18.60
C ILE A 118 0.74 -5.02 -17.58
N MET A 119 -0.05 -4.65 -16.57
CA MET A 119 -0.48 -5.59 -15.53
C MET A 119 -1.47 -6.64 -16.08
N MET A 120 -2.37 -6.24 -16.98
CA MET A 120 -3.27 -7.19 -17.65
C MET A 120 -2.50 -8.17 -18.54
N ALA A 121 -1.48 -7.71 -19.26
CA ALA A 121 -0.61 -8.58 -20.05
C ALA A 121 0.18 -9.54 -19.14
N ALA A 122 0.74 -9.05 -18.04
CA ALA A 122 1.44 -9.88 -17.06
C ALA A 122 0.51 -10.95 -16.45
N ALA A 123 -0.72 -10.59 -16.10
CA ALA A 123 -1.72 -11.52 -15.58
C ALA A 123 -2.14 -12.58 -16.63
N ALA A 124 -2.31 -12.18 -17.89
CA ALA A 124 -2.61 -13.10 -18.98
C ALA A 124 -1.48 -14.12 -19.19
N ILE A 125 -0.22 -13.66 -19.17
CA ILE A 125 0.96 -14.53 -19.28
C ILE A 125 1.03 -15.48 -18.08
N PHE A 126 0.82 -14.96 -16.86
CA PHE A 126 0.80 -15.76 -15.64
C PHE A 126 -0.24 -16.89 -15.71
N LEU A 127 -1.47 -16.57 -16.10
CA LEU A 127 -2.55 -17.54 -16.21
C LEU A 127 -2.32 -18.55 -17.33
N ALA A 128 -1.86 -18.11 -18.51
CA ALA A 128 -1.56 -19.01 -19.62
C ALA A 128 -0.42 -20.00 -19.29
N ALA A 129 0.63 -19.52 -18.62
CA ALA A 129 1.77 -20.34 -18.23
C ALA A 129 1.46 -21.26 -17.03
N GLY A 130 0.66 -20.79 -16.08
CA GLY A 130 0.19 -21.58 -14.94
C GLY A 130 -0.78 -22.68 -15.36
N LEU A 131 -1.81 -22.36 -16.14
CA LEU A 131 -2.84 -23.32 -16.54
C LEU A 131 -2.39 -24.24 -17.69
N GLY A 132 -1.59 -23.75 -18.63
CA GLY A 132 -1.17 -24.50 -19.81
C GLY A 132 0.06 -25.40 -19.58
N PHE A 133 1.01 -24.96 -18.75
CA PHE A 133 2.31 -25.62 -18.58
C PHE A 133 2.63 -26.02 -17.13
N ASP A 134 1.70 -25.81 -16.19
CA ASP A 134 1.83 -26.14 -14.76
C ASP A 134 3.03 -25.48 -14.06
N MET A 135 3.48 -24.32 -14.56
CA MET A 135 4.72 -23.64 -14.13
C MET A 135 4.53 -22.65 -12.96
N TRP A 136 3.54 -22.87 -12.09
CA TRP A 136 3.14 -21.95 -11.01
C TRP A 136 4.30 -21.46 -10.13
N ALA A 137 5.28 -22.32 -9.86
CA ALA A 137 6.43 -22.01 -9.00
C ALA A 137 7.37 -20.92 -9.55
N LYS A 138 7.43 -20.71 -10.88
CA LYS A 138 8.31 -19.71 -11.53
C LYS A 138 7.53 -18.56 -12.16
N CYS A 139 6.28 -18.78 -12.57
CA CYS A 139 5.49 -17.80 -13.29
C CYS A 139 5.21 -16.52 -12.49
N TRP A 140 5.25 -16.56 -11.16
CA TRP A 140 5.03 -15.38 -10.31
C TRP A 140 6.03 -14.24 -10.57
N VAL A 141 7.22 -14.54 -11.11
CA VAL A 141 8.27 -13.56 -11.46
C VAL A 141 7.79 -12.53 -12.49
N VAL A 142 6.75 -12.86 -13.28
CA VAL A 142 6.18 -11.92 -14.26
C VAL A 142 5.58 -10.67 -13.59
N PHE A 143 5.11 -10.78 -12.34
CA PHE A 143 4.53 -9.64 -11.61
C PHE A 143 5.59 -8.61 -11.18
N PRO A 144 6.72 -8.99 -10.54
CA PRO A 144 7.84 -8.08 -10.32
C PRO A 144 8.34 -7.39 -11.61
N ILE A 145 8.49 -8.15 -12.70
CA ILE A 145 8.90 -7.60 -14.01
C ILE A 145 7.88 -6.58 -14.51
N GLY A 146 6.58 -6.91 -14.45
CA GLY A 146 5.49 -5.99 -14.81
C GLY A 146 5.49 -4.72 -13.96
N GLY A 147 5.75 -4.84 -12.66
CA GLY A 147 5.86 -3.68 -11.75
C GLY A 147 7.01 -2.74 -12.13
N ILE A 148 8.19 -3.29 -12.48
CA ILE A 148 9.33 -2.50 -12.96
C ILE A 148 8.98 -1.78 -14.27
N LEU A 149 8.32 -2.49 -15.21
CA LEU A 149 7.87 -1.90 -16.48
C LEU A 149 6.84 -0.77 -16.27
N CYS A 150 5.89 -0.96 -15.34
CA CYS A 150 4.97 0.12 -14.93
C CYS A 150 5.76 1.34 -14.41
N GLY A 151 6.79 1.13 -13.58
CA GLY A 151 7.64 2.20 -13.07
C GLY A 151 8.37 2.96 -14.19
N ILE A 152 8.93 2.23 -15.17
CA ILE A 152 9.58 2.84 -16.35
C ILE A 152 8.57 3.67 -17.15
N ALA A 153 7.36 3.16 -17.38
CA ALA A 153 6.32 3.87 -18.11
C ALA A 153 5.91 5.18 -17.40
N VAL A 154 5.85 5.17 -16.06
CA VAL A 154 5.61 6.38 -15.26
C VAL A 154 6.69 7.43 -15.51
N LEU A 155 7.96 7.06 -15.46
CA LEU A 155 9.08 7.97 -15.66
C LEU A 155 9.07 8.60 -17.06
N ILE A 156 8.81 7.80 -18.11
CA ILE A 156 8.74 8.28 -19.49
C ILE A 156 7.59 9.28 -19.67
N ILE A 157 6.40 8.97 -19.16
CA ILE A 157 5.22 9.83 -19.31
C ILE A 157 5.37 11.12 -18.50
N GLN A 158 5.95 11.05 -17.29
CA GLN A 158 6.21 12.23 -16.48
C GLN A 158 7.32 13.11 -17.08
N GLY A 159 8.37 12.50 -17.63
CA GLY A 159 9.44 13.21 -18.33
C GLY A 159 8.91 14.02 -19.50
N THR A 160 8.17 13.37 -20.40
CA THR A 160 7.61 14.03 -21.60
C THR A 160 6.59 15.12 -21.28
N THR A 161 5.84 15.02 -20.18
CA THR A 161 4.86 16.05 -19.77
C THR A 161 5.53 17.28 -19.14
N LYS A 162 6.81 17.18 -18.73
CA LYS A 162 7.56 18.29 -18.11
C LYS A 162 8.23 19.20 -19.14
N ASP A 163 8.41 18.70 -20.35
CA ASP A 163 9.04 19.40 -21.48
C ASP A 163 8.01 20.21 -22.32
N ASP A 164 6.71 19.97 -22.12
CA ASP A 164 5.55 20.70 -22.71
C ASP A 164 5.02 21.82 -21.80
#